data_AF-A0A0P7V3S4-F1
#
_entry.id   AF-A0A0P7V3S4-F1
#
_cell.length_a   1.000
_cell.length_b   1.000
_cell.length_c   1.000
_cell.angle_alpha   90.00
_cell.angle_beta   90.00
_cell.angle_gamma   90.00
#
_symmetry.space_group_name_H-M   'P 1'
#
loop_
_entity.id
_entity.type
_entity.pdbx_description
1 polymer ?
#
loop_
_entity_poly.entity_id
_entity_poly.type
_entity_poly.pdbx_seq_one_letter_code
_entity_poly.pdbx_strand_id
1 'polypeptide(L)'
;MHPMRALFLIPRSPAPRLKSKKWSKKFQLFVESCLVKNHGQRPTTEQLLKHPFIRDLTNERQVRIQLKDHIDRTKKRRGEKDETEYEYSGSEEEEENDIGEPSSLINIPGESTLRRDFLRLQLANKERSEALRRQQLEQEQNEEHKRQLLAERQKRIEEQKEQRRRLEEVSAFLRCP
;
A
#
# COMPACT_ATOMS: atom_id res chain seq x y z
N MET A 1 15.25 29.31 -15.92
CA MET A 1 14.09 29.99 -16.54
C MET A 1 13.07 30.21 -15.43
N HIS A 2 12.57 31.43 -15.23
CA HIS A 2 11.61 31.71 -14.16
C HIS A 2 10.19 31.25 -14.58
N PRO A 3 9.42 30.53 -13.74
CA PRO A 3 8.09 30.03 -14.10
C PRO A 3 7.15 31.12 -14.62
N MET A 4 7.16 32.31 -13.99
CA MET A 4 6.35 33.45 -14.43
C MET A 4 6.64 33.91 -15.87
N ARG A 5 7.86 33.70 -16.37
CA ARG A 5 8.23 34.05 -17.75
C ARG A 5 7.48 33.18 -18.77
N ALA A 6 7.14 31.94 -18.42
CA ALA A 6 6.41 31.03 -19.31
C ALA A 6 5.00 31.56 -19.62
N LEU A 7 4.32 32.17 -18.65
CA LEU A 7 2.98 32.74 -18.82
C LEU A 7 2.94 33.78 -19.95
N PHE A 8 3.99 34.60 -20.07
CA PHE A 8 4.08 35.60 -21.14
C PHE A 8 4.60 35.03 -22.46
N LEU A 9 5.41 33.97 -22.41
CA LEU A 9 6.00 33.35 -23.59
C LEU A 9 5.03 32.42 -24.32
N ILE A 10 4.24 31.58 -23.63
CA ILE A 10 3.31 30.62 -24.26
C ILE A 10 2.40 31.27 -25.32
N PRO A 11 1.70 32.39 -25.05
CA PRO A 11 0.85 33.02 -26.05
C PRO A 11 1.64 33.82 -27.10
N ARG A 12 2.91 34.19 -26.86
CA ARG A 12 3.73 34.98 -27.80
C ARG A 12 4.62 34.15 -28.71
N SER A 13 5.13 33.02 -28.22
CA SER A 13 5.99 32.13 -28.97
C SER A 13 5.19 31.35 -30.02
N PRO A 14 5.84 30.88 -31.10
CA PRO A 14 5.24 29.87 -31.97
C PRO A 14 4.90 28.60 -31.16
N ALA A 15 4.02 27.77 -31.72
CA ALA A 15 3.69 26.48 -31.13
C ALA A 15 4.98 25.65 -30.92
N PRO A 16 5.19 25.06 -29.73
CA PRO A 16 6.39 24.29 -29.46
C PRO A 16 6.45 23.05 -30.36
N ARG A 17 7.66 22.66 -30.74
CA ARG A 17 7.94 21.44 -31.54
C ARG A 17 9.02 20.61 -30.89
N LEU A 18 9.01 19.31 -31.16
CA LEU A 18 10.05 18.40 -30.70
C LEU A 18 11.38 18.77 -31.40
N LYS A 19 12.41 19.13 -30.62
CA LYS A 19 13.70 19.57 -31.17
C LYS A 19 14.57 18.43 -31.70
N SER A 20 14.43 17.23 -31.13
CA SER A 20 15.28 16.08 -31.46
C SER A 20 14.72 15.31 -32.66
N LYS A 21 15.60 14.92 -33.59
CA LYS A 21 15.25 14.09 -34.74
C LYS A 21 15.01 12.60 -34.39
N LYS A 22 15.20 12.19 -33.13
CA LYS A 22 14.97 10.80 -32.69
C LYS A 22 13.51 10.36 -32.75
N TRP A 23 12.59 11.32 -32.85
CA TRP A 23 11.15 11.08 -32.84
C TRP A 23 10.64 10.76 -34.23
N SER A 24 9.72 9.79 -34.34
CA SER A 24 9.11 9.44 -35.62
C SER A 24 8.29 10.61 -36.19
N LYS A 25 8.19 10.69 -37.52
CA LYS A 25 7.38 11.72 -38.20
C LYS A 25 5.92 11.68 -37.75
N LYS A 26 5.35 10.48 -37.56
CA LYS A 26 3.98 10.31 -37.02
C LYS A 26 3.83 10.96 -35.64
N PHE A 27 4.81 10.79 -34.74
CA PHE A 27 4.75 11.41 -33.41
C PHE A 27 4.90 12.93 -33.45
N GLN A 28 5.82 13.45 -34.28
CA GLN A 28 5.99 14.89 -34.46
C GLN A 28 4.70 15.56 -34.95
N LEU A 29 4.05 14.99 -35.97
CA LEU A 29 2.79 15.50 -36.52
C LEU A 29 1.63 15.43 -35.50
N PHE A 30 1.60 14.39 -34.66
CA PHE A 30 0.61 14.29 -33.58
C PHE A 30 0.76 15.44 -32.59
N VAL A 31 1.99 15.70 -32.13
CA VAL A 31 2.28 16.80 -31.19
C VAL A 31 1.94 18.16 -31.81
N GLU A 32 2.23 18.35 -33.09
CA GLU A 32 1.85 19.58 -33.81
C GLU A 32 0.34 19.78 -33.89
N SER A 33 -0.42 18.71 -34.09
CA SER A 33 -1.88 18.74 -34.09
C SER A 33 -2.45 19.12 -32.72
N CYS A 34 -1.84 18.65 -31.63
CA CYS A 34 -2.24 19.01 -30.27
C CYS A 34 -1.93 20.47 -29.90
N LEU A 35 -0.86 21.04 -30.46
CA LEU A 35 -0.31 22.33 -30.08
C LEU A 35 -0.76 23.50 -30.98
N VAL A 36 -1.90 23.36 -31.66
CA VAL A 36 -2.54 24.46 -32.39
C VAL A 36 -2.98 25.54 -31.39
N LYS A 37 -2.48 26.76 -31.57
CA LYS A 37 -2.72 27.89 -30.64
C LYS A 37 -4.17 28.39 -30.68
N ASN A 38 -4.76 28.46 -31.87
CA ASN A 38 -6.16 28.81 -32.03
C ASN A 38 -7.04 27.63 -31.60
N HIS A 39 -7.79 27.80 -30.52
CA HIS A 39 -8.64 26.73 -29.98
C HIS A 39 -9.74 26.30 -30.96
N GLY A 40 -10.27 27.21 -31.81
CA GLY A 40 -11.29 26.88 -32.81
C GLY A 40 -10.78 26.04 -33.97
N GLN A 41 -9.46 26.05 -34.21
CA GLN A 41 -8.81 25.21 -35.22
C GLN A 41 -8.16 23.95 -34.61
N ARG A 42 -8.15 23.84 -33.28
CA ARG A 42 -7.54 22.69 -32.61
C ARG A 42 -8.43 21.46 -32.80
N PRO A 43 -7.89 20.33 -33.29
CA PRO A 43 -8.67 19.11 -33.46
C PRO A 43 -9.29 18.64 -32.14
N THR A 44 -10.50 18.10 -32.21
CA THR A 44 -11.18 17.50 -31.04
C THR A 44 -10.53 16.16 -30.67
N THR A 45 -10.87 15.64 -29.49
CA THR A 45 -10.42 14.32 -29.04
C THR A 45 -10.76 13.22 -30.05
N GLU A 46 -11.97 13.24 -30.63
CA GLU A 46 -12.39 12.24 -31.64
C GLU A 46 -11.54 12.30 -32.91
N GLN A 47 -11.12 13.49 -33.32
CA GLN A 47 -10.22 13.67 -34.47
C GLN A 47 -8.80 13.21 -34.12
N LEU A 48 -8.31 13.52 -32.92
CA LEU A 48 -6.97 13.11 -32.46
C LEU A 48 -6.85 11.58 -32.30
N LEU A 49 -7.91 10.90 -31.86
CA LEU A 49 -7.94 9.43 -31.77
C LEU A 49 -7.80 8.75 -33.14
N LYS A 50 -8.23 9.41 -34.22
CA LYS A 50 -8.08 8.92 -35.60
C LYS A 50 -6.68 9.19 -36.18
N HIS A 51 -5.84 9.97 -35.50
CA HIS A 51 -4.50 10.31 -35.99
C HIS A 51 -3.61 9.04 -36.09
N PRO A 52 -2.79 8.87 -37.15
CA PRO A 52 -1.99 7.66 -37.38
C PRO A 52 -1.06 7.26 -36.23
N PHE A 53 -0.63 8.22 -35.41
CA PHE A 53 0.19 7.94 -34.22
C PHE A 53 -0.57 7.18 -33.12
N ILE A 54 -1.88 7.41 -32.98
CA ILE A 54 -2.73 6.79 -31.96
C ILE A 54 -3.48 5.59 -32.54
N ARG A 55 -3.98 5.70 -33.77
CA ARG A 55 -4.77 4.65 -34.41
C ARG A 55 -3.93 3.42 -34.78
N ASP A 56 -2.72 3.61 -35.29
CA ASP A 56 -1.90 2.53 -35.86
C ASP A 56 -0.92 1.93 -34.82
N LEU A 57 -1.40 1.66 -33.59
CA LEU A 57 -0.58 1.08 -32.52
C LEU A 57 -0.51 -0.44 -32.63
N THR A 58 0.55 -0.96 -33.26
CA THR A 58 0.71 -2.41 -33.51
C THR A 58 1.26 -3.19 -32.33
N ASN A 59 1.97 -2.52 -31.40
CA ASN A 59 2.68 -3.15 -30.29
C ASN A 59 2.04 -2.89 -28.92
N GLU A 60 0.74 -2.55 -28.88
CA GLU A 60 0.02 -2.16 -27.66
C GLU A 60 0.17 -3.19 -26.54
N ARG A 61 -0.04 -4.48 -26.85
CA ARG A 61 0.10 -5.58 -25.88
C ARG A 61 1.49 -5.62 -25.27
N GLN A 62 2.53 -5.49 -26.10
CA GLN A 62 3.92 -5.53 -25.63
C GLN A 62 4.25 -4.30 -24.78
N VAL A 63 3.77 -3.11 -25.16
CA VAL A 63 3.94 -1.88 -24.37
C VAL A 63 3.27 -2.01 -23.00
N ARG A 64 2.06 -2.57 -22.93
CA ARG A 64 1.38 -2.84 -21.64
C ARG A 64 2.18 -3.78 -20.74
N ILE A 65 2.76 -4.85 -21.31
CA ILE A 65 3.64 -5.77 -20.56
C ILE A 65 4.88 -5.03 -20.06
N GLN A 66 5.57 -4.27 -20.92
CA GLN A 66 6.75 -3.49 -20.54
C GLN A 66 6.46 -2.47 -19.42
N LEU A 67 5.31 -1.80 -19.49
CA LEU A 67 4.86 -0.88 -18.44
C LEU A 67 4.59 -1.61 -17.14
N LYS A 68 3.91 -2.76 -17.18
CA LYS A 68 3.68 -3.61 -16.00
C LYS A 68 5.00 -4.04 -15.37
N ASP A 69 5.93 -4.58 -16.16
CA ASP A 69 7.24 -5.01 -15.68
C ASP A 69 8.07 -3.85 -15.11
N HIS A 70 7.93 -2.65 -15.67
CA HIS A 70 8.60 -1.46 -15.14
C HIS A 70 8.00 -1.02 -13.79
N ILE A 71 6.68 -1.02 -13.66
CA ILE A 71 5.98 -0.71 -12.40
C ILE A 71 6.37 -1.73 -11.33
N ASP A 72 6.30 -3.02 -11.63
CA ASP A 72 6.59 -4.10 -10.68
C ASP A 72 8.05 -4.04 -10.22
N ARG A 73 9.00 -3.80 -11.13
CA ARG A 73 10.42 -3.57 -10.78
C ARG A 73 10.63 -2.32 -9.94
N THR A 74 9.93 -1.23 -10.25
CA THR A 74 10.04 0.04 -9.51
C THR A 74 9.48 -0.09 -8.10
N LYS A 75 8.36 -0.80 -7.93
CA LYS A 75 7.78 -1.12 -6.62
C LYS A 75 8.74 -1.98 -5.80
N LYS A 76 9.31 -3.05 -6.37
CA LYS A 76 10.29 -3.91 -5.68
C LYS A 76 11.55 -3.14 -5.27
N ARG A 77 12.03 -2.20 -6.10
CA ARG A 77 13.21 -1.35 -5.79
C ARG A 77 12.94 -0.27 -4.77
N ARG A 78 11.72 0.26 -4.70
CA ARG A 78 11.33 1.19 -3.63
C ARG A 78 11.35 0.52 -2.26
N GLY A 79 11.27 -0.82 -2.23
CA GLY A 79 11.29 -1.62 -1.00
C GLY A 79 10.04 -1.35 -0.16
N GLU A 80 9.73 -2.29 0.72
CA GLU A 80 8.82 -2.09 1.85
C GLU A 80 9.41 -1.03 2.79
N LYS A 81 9.40 0.25 2.38
CA LYS A 81 9.71 1.39 3.25
C LYS A 81 8.45 2.05 3.82
N ASP A 82 7.36 1.28 3.91
CA ASP A 82 6.13 1.69 4.60
C ASP A 82 5.83 0.85 5.85
N GLU A 83 6.60 -0.17 6.19
CA GLU A 83 6.39 -0.94 7.41
C GLU A 83 7.70 -1.30 8.09
N THR A 84 8.32 -0.34 8.77
CA THR A 84 8.86 -0.50 10.13
C THR A 84 9.68 0.73 10.50
N GLU A 85 9.22 1.40 11.57
CA GLU A 85 10.09 2.01 12.57
C GLU A 85 10.89 3.25 12.14
N TYR A 86 10.25 4.42 12.23
CA TYR A 86 10.96 5.66 12.49
C TYR A 86 11.06 5.81 14.02
N GLU A 87 12.13 5.28 14.62
CA GLU A 87 12.52 5.63 16.00
C GLU A 87 12.95 7.10 16.00
N TYR A 88 12.09 7.96 16.53
CA TYR A 88 12.49 9.31 16.90
C TYR A 88 13.35 9.21 18.16
N SER A 89 14.65 9.48 18.02
CA SER A 89 15.52 9.83 19.15
C SER A 89 15.09 11.19 19.68
N GLY A 90 14.06 11.18 20.52
CA GLY A 90 13.54 12.37 21.19
C GLY A 90 14.54 12.84 22.22
N SER A 91 15.19 13.96 21.92
CA SER A 91 16.06 14.67 22.86
C SER A 91 15.47 16.03 23.16
N GLU A 92 14.23 16.07 23.66
CA GLU A 92 13.63 17.25 24.30
C GLU A 92 12.64 16.75 25.37
N GLU A 93 13.19 16.44 26.55
CA GLU A 93 12.43 16.45 27.80
C GLU A 93 12.07 17.92 28.08
N GLU A 94 10.82 18.32 27.82
CA GLU A 94 10.25 19.45 28.55
C GLU A 94 9.01 18.97 29.30
N GLU A 95 9.07 19.22 30.59
CA GLU A 95 8.23 18.68 31.65
C GLU A 95 6.73 18.93 31.42
N GLU A 96 6.00 17.85 31.66
CA GLU A 96 4.58 17.75 31.87
C GLU A 96 4.08 18.85 32.84
N ASN A 97 3.40 19.87 32.30
CA ASN A 97 2.41 20.63 33.07
C ASN A 97 1.00 20.21 32.63
N ASP A 98 0.46 19.30 33.42
CA ASP A 98 -0.97 19.01 33.55
C ASP A 98 -1.77 20.31 33.68
N ILE A 99 -2.63 20.61 32.71
CA ILE A 99 -3.88 21.37 32.88
C ILE A 99 -4.83 20.95 31.75
N GLY A 100 -6.02 20.54 32.15
CA GLY A 100 -7.05 19.90 31.34
C GLY A 100 -7.45 20.58 30.03
N GLU A 101 -8.10 19.75 29.19
CA GLU A 101 -8.65 20.07 27.86
C GLU A 101 -8.99 21.54 27.62
N PRO A 102 -8.24 22.25 26.75
CA PRO A 102 -8.71 23.47 26.17
C PRO A 102 -9.59 23.13 24.95
N SER A 103 -10.81 23.64 24.99
CA SER A 103 -11.75 23.66 23.86
C SER A 103 -11.05 24.15 22.57
N SER A 104 -11.44 23.56 21.45
CA SER A 104 -10.81 23.61 20.13
C SER A 104 -10.85 24.97 19.38
N LEU A 105 -10.72 26.10 20.08
CA LEU A 105 -10.94 27.43 19.50
C LEU A 105 -9.80 28.45 19.68
N ILE A 106 -8.65 28.07 20.27
CA ILE A 106 -7.53 28.99 20.46
C ILE A 106 -6.30 28.50 19.68
N ASN A 107 -5.91 29.27 18.65
CA ASN A 107 -4.65 29.08 17.95
C ASN A 107 -3.52 29.67 18.79
N ILE A 108 -2.69 28.81 19.40
CA ILE A 108 -1.44 29.21 20.05
C ILE A 108 -0.37 29.40 18.96
N PRO A 109 0.38 30.53 18.94
CA PRO A 109 1.45 30.73 17.97
C PRO A 109 2.60 29.72 18.21
N GLY A 110 2.81 28.81 17.26
CA GLY A 110 3.91 27.83 17.28
C GLY A 110 3.47 26.39 17.06
N GLU A 111 2.23 26.06 17.40
CA GLU A 111 1.67 24.72 17.18
C GLU A 111 0.52 24.79 16.17
N SER A 112 0.82 24.38 14.94
CA SER A 112 -0.21 24.21 13.93
C SER A 112 -1.23 23.16 14.41
N THR A 113 -2.51 23.49 14.39
CA THR A 113 -3.62 22.52 14.56
C THR A 113 -3.44 21.31 13.66
N LEU A 114 -2.86 21.52 12.47
CA LEU A 114 -2.50 20.46 11.53
C LEU A 114 -1.44 19.50 12.09
N ARG A 115 -0.46 20.01 12.85
CA ARG A 115 0.57 19.18 13.51
C ARG A 115 -0.03 18.35 14.64
N ARG A 116 -0.91 18.95 15.44
CA ARG A 116 -1.64 18.25 16.52
C ARG A 116 -2.57 17.16 15.97
N ASP A 117 -3.33 17.47 14.93
CA ASP A 117 -4.22 16.51 14.27
C ASP A 117 -3.44 15.37 13.61
N PHE A 118 -2.28 15.68 13.00
CA PHE A 118 -1.39 14.69 12.43
C PHE A 118 -0.83 13.72 13.50
N LEU A 119 -0.35 14.24 14.64
CA LEU A 119 0.12 13.39 15.74
C LEU A 119 -0.99 12.47 16.29
N ARG A 120 -2.19 13.02 16.50
CA ARG A 120 -3.34 12.24 16.97
C ARG A 120 -3.71 11.12 15.99
N LEU A 121 -3.69 11.42 14.68
CA LEU A 121 -3.97 10.41 13.65
C LEU A 121 -2.89 9.33 13.61
N GLN A 122 -1.63 9.67 13.87
CA GLN A 122 -0.52 8.73 13.93
C GLN A 122 -0.64 7.78 15.14
N LEU A 123 -0.97 8.32 16.32
CA LEU A 123 -1.21 7.53 17.52
C LEU A 123 -2.40 6.59 17.37
N ALA A 124 -3.52 7.09 16.84
CA ALA A 124 -4.72 6.27 16.61
C ALA A 124 -4.46 5.13 15.61
N ASN A 125 -3.65 5.37 14.57
CA ASN A 125 -3.25 4.32 13.63
C ASN A 125 -2.31 3.29 14.27
N LYS A 126 -1.40 3.73 15.15
CA LYS A 126 -0.51 2.84 15.92
C LYS A 126 -1.29 1.96 16.90
N GLU A 127 -2.21 2.53 17.66
CA GLU A 127 -3.06 1.77 18.58
C GLU A 127 -3.92 0.74 17.84
N ARG A 128 -4.47 1.11 16.67
CA ARG A 128 -5.28 0.21 15.85
C ARG A 128 -4.48 -0.98 15.30
N SER A 129 -3.24 -0.75 14.86
CA SER A 129 -2.38 -1.83 14.35
C SER A 129 -1.90 -2.74 15.48
N GLU A 130 -1.56 -2.19 16.65
CA GLU A 130 -1.20 -2.95 17.84
C GLU A 130 -2.37 -3.77 18.38
N ALA A 131 -3.58 -3.21 18.41
CA ALA A 131 -4.78 -3.93 18.84
C ALA A 131 -5.07 -5.14 17.95
N LEU A 132 -4.89 -5.00 16.62
CA LEU A 132 -5.06 -6.11 15.68
C LEU A 132 -4.00 -7.21 15.91
N ARG A 133 -2.74 -6.83 16.15
CA ARG A 133 -1.67 -7.78 16.49
C ARG A 133 -1.96 -8.52 17.80
N ARG A 134 -2.42 -7.82 18.83
CA ARG A 134 -2.81 -8.43 20.11
C ARG A 134 -3.95 -9.42 19.94
N GLN A 135 -4.98 -9.07 19.16
CA GLN A 135 -6.09 -9.96 18.87
C GLN A 135 -5.65 -11.23 18.12
N GLN A 136 -4.73 -11.12 17.15
CA GLN A 136 -4.17 -12.28 16.45
C GLN A 136 -3.39 -13.20 17.39
N LEU A 137 -2.55 -12.63 18.26
CA LEU A 137 -1.76 -13.40 19.21
C LEU A 137 -2.65 -14.14 20.21
N GLU A 138 -3.71 -13.49 20.69
CA GLU A 138 -4.68 -14.09 21.60
C GLU A 138 -5.50 -15.20 20.93
N GLN A 139 -5.84 -15.05 19.65
CA GLN A 139 -6.46 -16.13 18.86
C GLN A 139 -5.52 -17.32 18.69
N GLU A 140 -4.24 -17.09 18.40
CA GLU A 140 -3.25 -18.14 18.23
C GLU A 140 -3.02 -18.91 19.54
N GLN A 141 -2.91 -18.21 20.67
CA GLN A 141 -2.80 -18.84 21.98
C GLN A 141 -4.06 -19.64 22.35
N ASN A 142 -5.26 -19.14 22.03
CA ASN A 142 -6.50 -19.88 22.27
C ASN A 142 -6.63 -21.13 21.40
N GLU A 143 -6.24 -21.04 20.12
CA GLU A 143 -6.18 -22.18 19.19
C GLU A 143 -5.19 -23.23 19.70
N GLU A 144 -4.01 -22.80 20.15
CA GLU A 144 -2.98 -23.69 20.70
C GLU A 144 -3.47 -24.38 21.98
N HIS A 145 -4.03 -23.63 22.92
CA HIS A 145 -4.59 -24.19 24.16
C HIS A 145 -5.70 -25.21 23.87
N LYS A 146 -6.60 -24.90 22.92
CA LYS A 146 -7.64 -25.83 22.47
C LYS A 146 -7.03 -27.10 21.87
N ARG A 147 -5.96 -26.97 21.09
CA ARG A 147 -5.24 -28.11 20.49
C ARG A 147 -4.60 -29.00 21.55
N GLN A 148 -4.00 -28.41 22.58
CA GLN A 148 -3.42 -29.14 23.71
C GLN A 148 -4.49 -29.94 24.47
N LEU A 149 -5.62 -29.30 24.79
CA LEU A 149 -6.74 -29.98 25.47
C LEU A 149 -7.29 -31.16 24.65
N LEU A 150 -7.40 -31.01 23.33
CA LEU A 150 -7.84 -32.08 22.44
C LEU A 150 -6.84 -33.25 22.41
N ALA A 151 -5.55 -32.95 22.38
CA ALA A 151 -4.49 -33.96 22.43
C ALA A 151 -4.50 -34.71 23.78
N GLU A 152 -4.66 -34.00 24.90
CA GLU A 152 -4.76 -34.63 26.22
C GLU A 152 -5.99 -35.54 26.32
N ARG A 153 -7.14 -35.08 25.81
CA ARG A 153 -8.37 -35.88 25.77
C ARG A 153 -8.19 -37.15 24.94
N GLN A 154 -7.54 -37.06 23.78
CA GLN A 154 -7.25 -38.24 22.94
C GLN A 154 -6.34 -39.22 23.64
N LYS A 155 -5.28 -38.73 24.31
CA LYS A 155 -4.36 -39.57 25.07
C LYS A 155 -5.07 -40.35 26.17
N ARG A 156 -5.97 -39.71 26.94
CA ARG A 156 -6.78 -40.40 27.96
C ARG A 156 -7.68 -41.48 27.37
N ILE A 157 -8.28 -41.23 26.20
CA ILE A 157 -9.11 -42.22 25.51
C ILE A 157 -8.26 -43.43 25.06
N GLU A 158 -7.06 -43.17 24.56
CA GLU A 158 -6.15 -44.22 24.10
C GLU A 158 -5.62 -45.07 25.25
N GLU A 159 -5.24 -44.45 26.37
CA GLU A 159 -4.87 -45.14 27.61
C GLU A 159 -6.00 -46.04 28.13
N GLN A 160 -7.25 -45.56 28.15
CA GLN A 160 -8.41 -46.37 28.54
C GLN A 160 -8.64 -47.54 27.58
N LYS A 161 -8.49 -47.33 26.27
CA LYS A 161 -8.61 -48.40 25.27
C LYS A 161 -7.51 -49.45 25.43
N GLU A 162 -6.28 -49.04 25.72
CA GLU A 162 -5.17 -49.95 25.92
C GLU A 162 -5.33 -50.76 27.22
N GLN A 163 -5.78 -50.14 28.31
CA GLN A 163 -6.12 -50.86 29.54
C GLN A 163 -7.22 -51.90 29.32
N ARG A 164 -8.30 -51.55 28.59
CA ARG A 164 -9.35 -52.52 28.21
C ARG A 164 -8.78 -53.67 27.37
N ARG A 165 -7.93 -53.37 26.37
CA ARG A 165 -7.28 -54.39 25.54
C ARG A 165 -6.42 -55.34 26.39
N ARG A 166 -5.60 -54.83 27.29
CA ARG A 166 -4.77 -55.66 28.19
C ARG A 166 -5.62 -56.55 29.10
N LEU A 167 -6.72 -56.03 29.63
CA LEU A 167 -7.67 -56.83 30.44
C LEU A 167 -8.36 -57.91 29.60
N GLU A 168 -8.75 -57.60 28.36
CA GLU A 168 -9.32 -58.55 27.41
C GLU A 168 -8.31 -59.65 27.04
N GLU A 169 -7.04 -59.31 26.80
CA GLU A 169 -5.95 -60.26 26.53
C GLU A 169 -5.68 -61.19 27.73
N VAL A 170 -5.58 -60.66 28.95
CA VAL A 170 -5.41 -61.47 30.17
C VAL A 170 -6.63 -62.37 30.40
N SER A 171 -7.84 -61.86 30.16
CA SER A 171 -9.07 -62.65 30.28
C SER A 171 -9.20 -63.73 29.20
N ALA A 172 -8.68 -63.49 28.00
CA ALA A 172 -8.60 -64.48 26.93
C ALA A 172 -7.56 -65.57 27.28
N PHE A 173 -6.42 -65.18 27.86
CA PHE A 173 -5.38 -66.12 28.30
C PHE A 173 -5.87 -67.04 29.43
N LEU A 174 -6.66 -66.53 30.36
CA LEU A 174 -7.28 -67.32 31.45
C LEU A 174 -8.49 -68.17 30.99
N ARG A 175 -8.98 -68.00 29.76
CA ARG A 175 -10.10 -68.75 29.18
C ARG A 175 -9.68 -69.86 28.22
N CYS A 176 -8.39 -70.01 27.91
CA CYS A 176 -7.89 -71.18 27.19
C CYS A 176 -7.67 -72.35 28.17
N PRO A 177 -8.30 -73.51 27.95
CA PRO A 177 -8.10 -74.72 28.77
C PRO A 177 -6.72 -75.37 28.58
#